data_AF-S3D837-F1
#
_entry.id   AF-S3D837-F1
#
_cell.length_a   1.000
_cell.length_b   1.000
_cell.length_c   1.000
_cell.angle_alpha   90.00
_cell.angle_beta   90.00
_cell.angle_gamma   90.00
#
_symmetry.space_group_name_H-M   'P 1'
#
loop_
_entity.id
_entity.type
_entity.pdbx_description
1 polymer ?
#
loop_
_entity_poly.entity_id
_entity_poly.type
_entity_poly.pdbx_seq_one_letter_code
_entity_poly.pdbx_strand_id
1 'polypeptide(L)'
;MHHSTGIWLKASKVNHSCMANCKRSFIGDLQIIRATQDILANTELFFWYREPTCDYADMKKEMQHWGFECTCNICDESKNLVKDISRKRKTLLIGLQRSIKQKHVSIERVERQLKVYEATFKKPATELPRMSVFNIYIALSKFYGKTQQLKKCVAMGLKGLESLGFVIYGGHLDSARTTLYIEKWGVFQEYVIQALICLCDIYVVFAPHSLEKAEGYAKLVYKMSVGEDATFDTFYKQASGR
;
A
#
# COMPACT_ATOMS: atom_id res chain seq x y z
N MET A 1 25.26 -7.87 -4.48
CA MET A 1 24.01 -8.64 -4.35
C MET A 1 24.23 -9.96 -5.06
N HIS A 2 24.33 -11.08 -4.34
CA HIS A 2 24.24 -12.39 -4.98
C HIS A 2 22.77 -12.63 -5.29
N HIS A 3 22.42 -12.72 -6.57
CA HIS A 3 21.09 -13.13 -6.97
C HIS A 3 21.03 -14.65 -6.89
N SER A 4 20.46 -15.15 -5.79
CA SER A 4 20.06 -16.56 -5.74
C SER A 4 18.88 -16.76 -6.69
N THR A 5 19.00 -17.72 -7.60
CA THR A 5 17.96 -18.07 -8.57
C THR A 5 17.41 -19.45 -8.22
N GLY A 6 16.09 -19.61 -8.31
CA GLY A 6 15.41 -20.89 -8.13
C GLY A 6 14.21 -21.02 -9.05
N ILE A 7 13.75 -22.26 -9.24
CA ILE A 7 12.60 -22.59 -10.09
C ILE A 7 11.55 -23.29 -9.24
N TRP A 8 10.36 -22.69 -9.13
CA TRP A 8 9.22 -23.25 -8.40
C TRP A 8 8.08 -23.52 -9.38
N LEU A 9 8.03 -24.73 -9.95
CA LEU A 9 7.10 -25.10 -11.03
C LEU A 9 5.62 -24.86 -10.69
N LYS A 10 5.22 -25.00 -9.42
CA LYS A 10 3.84 -24.71 -8.99
C LYS A 10 3.55 -23.21 -8.99
N ALA A 11 4.47 -22.40 -8.47
CA ALA A 11 4.32 -20.96 -8.39
C ALA A 11 4.43 -20.27 -9.76
N SER A 12 5.19 -20.85 -10.70
CA SER A 12 5.29 -20.37 -12.09
C SER A 12 3.97 -20.40 -12.85
N LYS A 13 2.92 -21.03 -12.31
CA LYS A 13 1.56 -21.01 -12.87
C LYS A 13 0.76 -19.76 -12.49
N VAL A 14 1.21 -18.99 -11.51
CA VAL A 14 0.51 -17.80 -11.02
C VAL A 14 0.86 -16.62 -11.92
N ASN A 15 -0.16 -15.99 -12.52
CA ASN A 15 0.02 -14.91 -13.47
C ASN A 15 0.34 -13.56 -12.82
N HIS A 16 0.70 -12.60 -13.66
CA HIS A 16 0.89 -11.22 -13.25
C HIS A 16 -0.41 -10.42 -13.30
N SER A 17 -0.62 -9.57 -12.29
CA SER A 17 -1.49 -8.41 -12.38
C SER A 17 -0.88 -7.30 -11.53
N CYS A 18 -0.93 -6.04 -11.97
CA CYS A 18 -0.54 -4.92 -11.10
C CYS A 18 -1.49 -4.79 -9.90
N MET A 19 -2.72 -5.30 -10.01
CA MET A 19 -3.70 -5.43 -8.93
C MET A 19 -3.64 -6.84 -8.31
N ALA A 20 -2.44 -7.26 -7.89
CA ALA A 20 -2.22 -8.58 -7.33
C ALA A 20 -3.12 -8.88 -6.12
N ASN A 21 -3.61 -10.11 -6.04
CA ASN A 21 -4.39 -10.62 -4.90
C ASN A 21 -3.57 -11.55 -3.99
N CYS A 22 -2.32 -11.84 -4.38
CA CYS A 22 -1.35 -12.57 -3.60
C CYS A 22 0.01 -11.86 -3.56
N LYS A 23 0.78 -12.14 -2.51
CA LYS A 23 2.18 -11.76 -2.36
C LYS A 23 3.03 -13.01 -2.28
N ARG A 24 4.16 -13.00 -3.00
CA ARG A 24 5.23 -13.99 -2.82
C ARG A 24 6.25 -13.50 -1.80
N SER A 25 6.73 -14.41 -0.95
CA SER A 25 7.87 -14.23 -0.05
C SER A 25 8.75 -15.49 -0.07
N PHE A 26 9.90 -15.42 0.58
CA PHE A 26 10.87 -16.51 0.62
C PHE A 26 11.40 -16.70 2.04
N ILE A 27 11.49 -17.95 2.49
CA ILE A 27 12.19 -18.35 3.71
C ILE A 27 13.22 -19.40 3.30
N GLY A 28 14.49 -19.00 3.19
CA GLY A 28 15.51 -19.86 2.57
C GLY A 28 15.17 -20.15 1.10
N ASP A 29 15.04 -21.43 0.77
CA ASP A 29 14.66 -21.95 -0.56
C ASP A 29 13.14 -22.26 -0.69
N LEU A 30 12.36 -22.01 0.36
CA LEU A 30 10.91 -22.14 0.34
C LEU A 30 10.27 -20.84 -0.16
N GLN A 31 9.56 -20.93 -1.30
CA GLN A 31 8.68 -19.86 -1.75
C GLN A 31 7.29 -20.00 -1.13
N ILE A 32 6.83 -18.93 -0.51
CA ILE A 32 5.50 -18.84 0.09
C ILE A 32 4.66 -17.86 -0.73
N ILE A 33 3.43 -18.26 -1.07
CA ILE A 33 2.45 -17.38 -1.70
C ILE A 33 1.28 -17.23 -0.74
N ARG A 34 0.94 -16.00 -0.37
CA ARG A 34 -0.19 -15.70 0.52
C ARG A 34 -1.17 -14.78 -0.16
N ALA A 35 -2.46 -15.07 0.03
CA ALA A 35 -3.52 -14.13 -0.29
C ALA A 35 -3.33 -12.85 0.52
N THR A 36 -3.55 -11.70 -0.12
CA THR A 36 -3.45 -10.37 0.51
C THR A 36 -4.79 -9.65 0.61
N GLN A 37 -5.85 -10.31 0.17
CA GLN A 37 -7.22 -9.87 0.23
C GLN A 37 -8.13 -11.10 0.26
N ASP A 38 -9.42 -10.91 0.49
CA ASP A 38 -10.40 -11.97 0.35
C ASP A 38 -10.50 -12.37 -1.12
N ILE A 39 -10.46 -13.68 -1.38
CA ILE A 39 -10.47 -14.26 -2.73
C ILE A 39 -11.65 -15.21 -2.83
N LEU A 40 -12.62 -14.89 -3.68
CA LEU A 40 -13.75 -15.76 -3.94
C LEU A 40 -13.30 -17.03 -4.65
N ALA A 41 -14.04 -18.12 -4.45
CA ALA A 41 -13.80 -19.38 -5.16
C ALA A 41 -13.75 -19.15 -6.68
N ASN A 42 -12.85 -19.88 -7.34
CA ASN A 42 -12.60 -19.79 -8.79
C ASN A 42 -12.05 -18.43 -9.29
N THR A 43 -11.58 -17.56 -8.40
CA THR A 43 -10.82 -16.36 -8.80
C THR A 43 -9.37 -16.74 -9.10
N GLU A 44 -8.84 -16.26 -10.23
CA GLU A 44 -7.44 -16.46 -10.59
C GLU A 44 -6.50 -15.77 -9.58
N LEU A 45 -5.38 -16.41 -9.28
CA LEU A 45 -4.35 -15.86 -8.38
C LEU A 45 -3.34 -15.05 -9.18
N PHE A 46 -2.95 -13.90 -8.64
CA PHE A 46 -1.98 -12.99 -9.25
C PHE A 46 -0.97 -12.50 -8.22
N PHE A 47 0.30 -12.41 -8.63
CA PHE A 47 1.31 -11.62 -7.92
C PHE A 47 2.13 -10.74 -8.87
N TRP A 48 2.92 -9.83 -8.31
CA TRP A 48 3.78 -8.97 -9.11
C TRP A 48 5.00 -9.71 -9.65
N TYR A 49 5.13 -9.83 -10.97
CA TYR A 49 6.41 -10.22 -11.57
C TYR A 49 7.41 -9.08 -11.37
N ARG A 50 6.96 -7.85 -11.64
CA ARG A 50 7.62 -6.58 -11.36
C ARG A 50 6.68 -5.66 -10.57
N GLU A 51 7.26 -4.78 -9.78
CA GLU A 51 6.51 -3.75 -9.05
C GLU A 51 5.76 -2.82 -10.03
N PRO A 52 4.48 -2.50 -9.78
CA PRO A 52 3.71 -1.61 -10.64
C PRO A 52 4.29 -0.20 -10.71
N THR A 53 4.63 0.25 -11.92
CA THR A 53 5.09 1.63 -12.17
C THR A 53 3.95 2.65 -12.16
N CYS A 54 2.70 2.18 -12.29
CA CYS A 54 1.49 3.00 -12.50
C CYS A 54 1.51 3.87 -13.77
N ASP A 55 2.41 3.55 -14.71
CA ASP A 55 2.48 4.12 -16.06
C ASP A 55 2.60 2.97 -17.06
N TYR A 56 1.69 2.91 -18.04
CA TYR A 56 1.61 1.81 -18.99
C TYR A 56 2.87 1.67 -19.83
N ALA A 57 3.48 2.77 -20.28
CA ALA A 57 4.67 2.71 -21.13
C ALA A 57 5.86 2.16 -20.33
N ASP A 58 6.02 2.62 -19.09
CA ASP A 58 7.06 2.12 -18.19
C ASP A 58 6.80 0.64 -17.83
N MET A 59 5.55 0.26 -17.52
CA MET A 59 5.21 -1.12 -17.18
C MET A 59 5.40 -2.08 -18.36
N LYS A 60 5.01 -1.67 -19.58
CA LYS A 60 5.21 -2.43 -20.82
C LYS A 60 6.69 -2.69 -21.06
N LYS A 61 7.56 -1.71 -20.82
CA LYS A 61 9.01 -1.87 -20.90
C LYS A 61 9.53 -2.86 -19.86
N GLU A 62 9.09 -2.75 -18.61
CA GLU A 62 9.52 -3.66 -17.54
C GLU A 62 9.06 -5.11 -17.73
N MET A 63 7.98 -5.32 -18.49
CA MET A 63 7.39 -6.64 -18.77
C MET A 63 7.75 -7.22 -20.15
N GLN A 64 8.58 -6.53 -20.95
CA GLN A 64 8.82 -6.87 -22.36
C GLN A 64 9.31 -8.31 -22.61
N HIS A 65 9.94 -8.94 -21.62
CA HIS A 65 10.52 -10.29 -21.73
C HIS A 65 9.53 -11.42 -21.41
N TRP A 66 8.31 -11.11 -20.98
CA TRP A 66 7.33 -12.12 -20.55
C TRP A 66 6.39 -12.60 -21.66
N GLY A 67 6.43 -11.98 -22.84
CA GLY A 67 5.61 -12.39 -23.99
C GLY A 67 4.12 -12.03 -23.91
N PHE A 68 3.72 -11.15 -22.98
CA PHE A 68 2.35 -10.63 -22.88
C PHE A 68 2.33 -9.16 -22.45
N GLU A 69 1.21 -8.47 -22.69
CA GLU A 69 0.92 -7.14 -22.13
C GLU A 69 -0.06 -7.25 -20.96
N CYS A 70 0.21 -6.56 -19.84
CA CYS A 70 -0.70 -6.54 -18.71
C CYS A 70 -1.95 -5.71 -19.03
N THR A 71 -3.14 -6.27 -18.78
CA THR A 71 -4.45 -5.66 -19.09
C THR A 71 -5.28 -5.34 -17.84
N CYS A 72 -4.69 -5.39 -16.65
CA CYS A 72 -5.39 -5.02 -15.42
C CYS A 72 -5.87 -3.56 -15.45
N ASN A 73 -6.83 -3.18 -14.60
CA ASN A 73 -7.45 -1.84 -14.62
C ASN A 73 -6.44 -0.68 -14.51
N ILE A 74 -5.31 -0.87 -13.80
CA ILE A 74 -4.24 0.13 -13.72
C ILE A 74 -3.57 0.34 -15.08
N CYS A 75 -3.22 -0.76 -15.76
CA CYS A 75 -2.58 -0.71 -17.07
C CYS A 75 -3.55 -0.22 -18.16
N ASP A 76 -4.79 -0.71 -18.13
CA ASP A 76 -5.83 -0.30 -19.08
C ASP A 76 -6.15 1.20 -18.96
N GLU A 77 -6.34 1.71 -17.73
CA GLU A 77 -6.60 3.14 -17.55
C GLU A 77 -5.41 3.98 -17.99
N SER A 78 -4.19 3.58 -17.64
CA SER A 78 -2.99 4.32 -18.01
C SER A 78 -2.76 4.33 -19.52
N LYS A 79 -3.03 3.21 -20.21
CA LYS A 79 -2.93 3.09 -21.67
C LYS A 79 -3.91 4.00 -22.40
N ASN A 80 -5.13 4.12 -21.86
CA ASN A 80 -6.23 4.88 -22.46
C ASN A 80 -6.33 6.33 -21.93
N LEU A 81 -5.41 6.75 -21.06
CA LEU A 81 -5.44 8.07 -20.44
C LEU A 81 -5.06 9.17 -21.45
N VAL A 82 -5.83 10.26 -21.44
CA VAL A 82 -5.50 11.45 -22.23
C VAL A 82 -4.10 11.95 -21.87
N LYS A 83 -3.26 12.20 -22.89
CA LYS A 83 -1.83 12.55 -22.74
C LYS A 83 -1.58 13.70 -21.76
N ASP A 84 -2.43 14.72 -21.76
CA ASP A 84 -2.31 15.86 -20.85
C ASP A 84 -2.56 15.50 -19.39
N ILE A 85 -3.53 14.61 -19.12
CA ILE A 85 -3.79 14.11 -17.77
C ILE A 85 -2.62 13.23 -17.31
N SER A 86 -2.12 12.35 -18.18
CA SER A 86 -0.94 11.52 -17.89
C SER A 86 0.28 12.37 -17.53
N ARG A 87 0.62 13.37 -18.36
CA ARG A 87 1.70 14.33 -18.09
C ARG A 87 1.48 15.11 -16.80
N LYS A 88 0.25 15.56 -16.53
CA LYS A 88 -0.11 16.24 -15.28
C LYS A 88 0.13 15.35 -14.06
N ARG A 89 -0.32 14.09 -14.09
CA ARG A 89 -0.08 13.11 -13.01
C ARG A 89 1.43 12.90 -12.78
N LYS A 90 2.20 12.71 -13.84
CA LYS A 90 3.66 12.51 -13.76
C LYS A 90 4.37 13.72 -13.13
N THR A 91 4.05 14.94 -13.57
CA THR A 91 4.61 16.17 -13.01
C THR A 91 4.24 16.36 -11.54
N LEU A 92 2.98 16.11 -11.17
CA LEU A 92 2.52 16.20 -9.79
C LEU A 92 3.23 15.18 -8.91
N LEU A 93 3.34 13.93 -9.34
CA LEU A 93 3.98 12.86 -8.59
C LEU A 93 5.46 13.15 -8.34
N ILE A 94 6.21 13.58 -9.37
CA ILE A 94 7.61 13.99 -9.23
C ILE A 94 7.73 15.15 -8.23
N GLY A 95 6.84 16.14 -8.31
CA GLY A 95 6.78 17.25 -7.37
C GLY A 95 6.55 16.80 -5.93
N LEU A 96 5.55 15.94 -5.70
CA LEU A 96 5.22 15.37 -4.39
C LEU A 96 6.40 14.59 -3.80
N GLN A 97 6.99 13.70 -4.59
CA GLN A 97 8.15 12.89 -4.18
C GLN A 97 9.37 13.76 -3.82
N ARG A 98 9.60 14.86 -4.55
CA ARG A 98 10.66 15.82 -4.20
C ARG A 98 10.33 16.56 -2.91
N SER A 99 9.10 17.03 -2.73
CA SER A 99 8.69 17.77 -1.54
C SER A 99 8.86 16.97 -0.25
N ILE A 100 8.48 15.69 -0.22
CA ILE A 100 8.63 14.88 1.01
C ILE A 100 10.08 14.50 1.35
N LYS A 101 11.02 14.65 0.40
CA LYS A 101 12.45 14.40 0.61
C LYS A 101 13.21 15.64 1.10
N GLN A 102 12.59 16.82 1.11
CA GLN A 102 13.22 18.05 1.58
C GLN A 102 13.37 18.06 3.10
N LYS A 103 14.41 18.72 3.61
CA LYS A 103 14.62 18.91 5.06
C LYS A 103 13.46 19.68 5.71
N HIS A 104 12.94 20.69 5.01
CA HIS A 104 11.79 21.47 5.42
C HIS A 104 10.65 21.23 4.42
N VAL A 105 9.65 20.46 4.84
CA VAL A 105 8.51 20.11 4.01
C VAL A 105 7.38 21.11 4.26
N SER A 106 6.92 21.80 3.21
CA SER A 106 5.66 22.56 3.29
C SER A 106 4.49 21.59 3.19
N ILE A 107 3.91 21.27 4.34
CA ILE A 107 2.85 20.27 4.44
C ILE A 107 1.59 20.73 3.70
N GLU A 108 1.19 22.01 3.84
CA GLU A 108 -0.02 22.51 3.15
C GLU A 108 0.12 22.41 1.63
N ARG A 109 1.33 22.64 1.11
CA ARG A 109 1.61 22.50 -0.31
C ARG A 109 1.46 21.06 -0.77
N VAL A 110 2.00 20.10 -0.01
CA VAL A 110 1.91 18.67 -0.32
C VAL A 110 0.46 18.22 -0.32
N GLU A 111 -0.32 18.55 0.73
CA GLU A 111 -1.74 18.20 0.80
C GLU A 111 -2.54 18.78 -0.36
N ARG A 112 -2.30 20.05 -0.74
CA ARG A 112 -2.95 20.67 -1.89
C ARG A 112 -2.61 19.94 -3.20
N GLN A 113 -1.35 19.56 -3.40
CA GLN A 113 -0.93 18.84 -4.61
C GLN A 113 -1.51 17.41 -4.64
N LEU A 114 -1.64 16.75 -3.49
CA LEU A 114 -2.31 15.44 -3.39
C LEU A 114 -3.78 15.55 -3.80
N LYS A 115 -4.53 16.54 -3.30
CA LYS A 115 -5.92 16.77 -3.72
C LYS A 115 -6.03 16.96 -5.24
N VAL A 116 -5.13 17.74 -5.83
CA VAL A 116 -5.10 17.94 -7.29
C VAL A 116 -4.74 16.65 -8.03
N TYR A 117 -3.82 15.84 -7.50
CA TYR A 117 -3.45 14.54 -8.07
C TYR A 117 -4.63 13.58 -8.05
N GLU A 118 -5.29 13.42 -6.91
CA GLU A 118 -6.44 12.51 -6.76
C GLU A 118 -7.63 12.94 -7.63
N ALA A 119 -7.87 14.24 -7.78
CA ALA A 119 -8.91 14.78 -8.66
C ALA A 119 -8.68 14.46 -10.16
N THR A 120 -7.51 13.95 -10.54
CA THR A 120 -7.28 13.47 -11.92
C THR A 120 -7.87 12.07 -12.18
N PHE A 121 -8.32 11.36 -11.15
CA PHE A 121 -8.87 10.01 -11.26
C PHE A 121 -10.41 10.07 -11.32
N LYS A 122 -11.00 9.38 -12.30
CA LYS A 122 -12.46 9.29 -12.46
C LYS A 122 -13.09 8.18 -11.62
N LYS A 123 -12.31 7.13 -11.32
CA LYS A 123 -12.75 5.95 -10.57
C LYS A 123 -12.29 6.02 -9.10
N PRO A 124 -13.05 5.42 -8.17
CA PRO A 124 -12.63 5.34 -6.77
C PRO A 124 -11.37 4.49 -6.60
N ALA A 125 -10.68 4.61 -5.46
CA ALA A 125 -9.45 3.87 -5.18
C ALA A 125 -9.66 2.36 -5.05
N THR A 126 -10.88 1.96 -4.71
CA THR A 126 -11.31 0.56 -4.64
C THR A 126 -11.32 -0.14 -6.00
N GLU A 127 -11.39 0.61 -7.10
CA GLU A 127 -11.31 0.12 -8.49
C GLU A 127 -10.00 0.47 -9.17
N LEU A 128 -9.46 1.66 -8.88
CA LEU A 128 -8.23 2.19 -9.46
C LEU A 128 -7.34 2.78 -8.34
N PRO A 129 -6.53 1.93 -7.67
CA PRO A 129 -5.66 2.35 -6.58
C PRO A 129 -4.68 3.44 -7.00
N ARG A 130 -4.47 4.43 -6.13
CA ARG A 130 -3.48 5.51 -6.27
C ARG A 130 -2.18 5.10 -5.57
N MET A 131 -1.63 3.95 -5.99
CA MET A 131 -0.46 3.31 -5.39
C MET A 131 0.75 4.24 -5.26
N SER A 132 0.94 5.11 -6.25
CA SER A 132 2.06 6.05 -6.36
C SER A 132 2.10 7.10 -5.24
N VAL A 133 0.97 7.41 -4.59
CA VAL A 133 0.90 8.42 -3.52
C VAL A 133 0.83 7.81 -2.12
N PHE A 134 0.75 6.49 -1.99
CA PHE A 134 0.68 5.81 -0.68
C PHE A 134 1.82 6.25 0.25
N ASN A 135 3.06 6.16 -0.23
CA ASN A 135 4.24 6.53 0.56
C ASN A 135 4.28 8.03 0.91
N ILE A 136 3.60 8.88 0.12
CA ILE A 136 3.45 10.31 0.43
C ILE A 136 2.53 10.48 1.65
N TYR A 137 1.40 9.77 1.69
CA TYR A 137 0.51 9.77 2.86
C TYR A 137 1.20 9.23 4.12
N ILE A 138 1.97 8.14 4.00
CA ILE A 138 2.73 7.60 5.14
C ILE A 138 3.81 8.59 5.62
N ALA A 139 4.46 9.32 4.71
CA ALA A 139 5.39 10.38 5.10
C ALA A 139 4.66 11.50 5.87
N LEU A 140 3.50 11.98 5.37
CA LEU A 140 2.69 12.99 6.06
C LEU A 140 2.22 12.54 7.44
N SER A 141 1.79 11.28 7.56
CA SER A 141 1.43 10.68 8.85
C SER A 141 2.59 10.78 9.84
N LYS A 142 3.80 10.35 9.44
CA LYS A 142 5.01 10.47 10.25
C LYS A 142 5.35 11.93 10.62
N PHE A 143 5.19 12.89 9.71
CA PHE A 143 5.40 14.32 10.01
C PHE A 143 4.41 14.84 11.06
N TYR A 144 3.13 14.49 10.95
CA TYR A 144 2.13 14.88 11.94
C TYR A 144 2.33 14.21 13.30
N GLY A 145 2.78 12.95 13.32
CA GLY A 145 3.19 12.28 14.56
C GLY A 145 4.32 13.01 15.27
N LYS A 146 5.38 13.41 14.54
CA LYS A 146 6.51 14.19 15.09
C LYS A 146 6.11 15.55 15.65
N THR A 147 5.08 16.18 15.07
CA THR A 147 4.56 17.49 15.51
C THR A 147 3.39 17.35 16.49
N GLN A 148 3.14 16.15 17.04
CA GLN A 148 2.08 15.85 18.01
C GLN A 148 0.65 16.17 17.53
N GLN A 149 0.43 16.27 16.21
CA GLN A 149 -0.89 16.44 15.61
C GLN A 149 -1.55 15.09 15.35
N LEU A 150 -1.88 14.37 16.42
CA LEU A 150 -2.23 12.94 16.37
C LEU A 150 -3.47 12.63 15.51
N LYS A 151 -4.50 13.48 15.54
CA LYS A 151 -5.68 13.31 14.67
C LYS A 151 -5.31 13.31 13.18
N LYS A 152 -4.42 14.21 12.78
CA LYS A 152 -3.92 14.29 11.40
C LYS A 152 -2.97 13.13 11.08
N CYS A 153 -2.16 12.70 12.05
CA CYS A 153 -1.31 11.52 11.91
C CYS A 153 -2.13 10.27 11.53
N VAL A 154 -3.19 9.99 12.30
CA VAL A 154 -4.13 8.89 12.05
C VAL A 154 -4.85 9.08 10.72
N ALA A 155 -5.37 10.29 10.45
CA ALA A 155 -6.09 10.57 9.20
C ALA A 155 -5.22 10.34 7.96
N MET A 156 -3.94 10.72 7.99
CA MET A 156 -3.01 10.47 6.87
C MET A 156 -2.63 9.00 6.74
N GLY A 157 -2.48 8.27 7.86
CA GLY A 157 -2.24 6.83 7.84
C GLY A 157 -3.40 6.07 7.18
N LEU A 158 -4.64 6.38 7.59
CA LEU A 158 -5.86 5.80 7.01
C LEU A 158 -6.02 6.20 5.54
N LYS A 159 -5.78 7.48 5.18
CA LYS A 159 -5.81 7.95 3.79
C LYS A 159 -4.81 7.21 2.90
N GLY A 160 -3.63 6.88 3.42
CA GLY A 160 -2.68 6.03 2.71
C GLY A 160 -3.27 4.66 2.39
N LEU A 161 -3.87 3.99 3.37
CA LEU A 161 -4.52 2.69 3.14
C LEU A 161 -5.68 2.81 2.14
N GLU A 162 -6.54 3.82 2.28
CA GLU A 162 -7.62 4.10 1.32
C GLU A 162 -7.09 4.35 -0.10
N SER A 163 -5.94 5.01 -0.26
CA SER A 163 -5.35 5.25 -1.58
C SER A 163 -4.94 3.95 -2.26
N LEU A 164 -4.69 2.87 -1.52
CA LEU A 164 -4.45 1.52 -2.05
C LEU A 164 -5.75 0.74 -2.36
N GLY A 165 -6.91 1.32 -2.08
CA GLY A 165 -8.21 0.72 -2.31
C GLY A 165 -8.77 -0.07 -1.11
N PHE A 166 -8.19 0.11 0.09
CA PHE A 166 -8.79 -0.41 1.31
C PHE A 166 -10.11 0.32 1.59
N VAL A 167 -11.10 -0.41 2.11
CA VAL A 167 -12.33 0.14 2.70
C VAL A 167 -12.26 -0.09 4.19
N ILE A 168 -12.16 1.00 4.95
CA ILE A 168 -11.89 0.97 6.39
C ILE A 168 -12.98 1.75 7.11
N TYR A 169 -13.52 1.15 8.17
CA TYR A 169 -14.48 1.76 9.08
C TYR A 169 -13.85 1.90 10.47
N GLY A 170 -14.27 2.93 11.20
CA GLY A 170 -13.66 3.27 12.48
C GLY A 170 -12.20 3.73 12.32
N GLY A 171 -11.48 3.81 13.44
CA GLY A 171 -10.06 4.17 13.46
C GLY A 171 -9.75 5.67 13.53
N HIS A 172 -10.57 6.55 12.94
CA HIS A 172 -10.41 7.99 13.25
C HIS A 172 -10.66 8.23 14.75
N LEU A 173 -9.81 9.05 15.38
CA LEU A 173 -9.90 9.34 16.82
C LEU A 173 -11.23 10.01 17.23
N ASP A 174 -11.94 10.63 16.29
CA ASP A 174 -13.23 11.29 16.50
C ASP A 174 -14.43 10.35 16.23
N SER A 175 -14.20 9.12 15.78
CA SER A 175 -15.28 8.15 15.53
C SER A 175 -15.90 7.74 16.86
N ALA A 176 -17.23 7.85 16.98
CA ALA A 176 -17.99 7.49 18.17
C ALA A 176 -17.84 5.99 18.52
N ARG A 177 -16.77 5.63 19.24
CA ARG A 177 -16.44 4.27 19.72
C ARG A 177 -16.47 3.15 18.67
N THR A 178 -16.55 3.45 17.37
CA THR A 178 -16.47 2.45 16.31
C THR A 178 -15.08 1.85 16.29
N THR A 179 -14.99 0.55 16.57
CA THR A 179 -13.75 -0.22 16.47
C THR A 179 -13.27 -0.30 15.02
N LEU A 180 -11.95 -0.17 14.82
CA LEU A 180 -11.32 -0.34 13.51
C LEU A 180 -11.75 -1.65 12.84
N TYR A 181 -12.21 -1.55 11.60
CA TYR A 181 -12.61 -2.67 10.78
C TYR A 181 -12.18 -2.46 9.32
N ILE A 182 -11.51 -3.44 8.74
CA ILE A 182 -11.20 -3.47 7.31
C ILE A 182 -12.27 -4.34 6.65
N GLU A 183 -13.18 -3.72 5.91
CA GLU A 183 -14.21 -4.43 5.13
C GLU A 183 -13.62 -4.99 3.84
N LYS A 184 -12.79 -4.19 3.17
CA LYS A 184 -12.11 -4.58 1.93
C LYS A 184 -10.61 -4.29 2.04
N TRP A 185 -9.82 -5.30 1.76
CA TRP A 185 -8.37 -5.16 1.58
C TRP A 185 -8.06 -4.48 0.24
N GLY A 186 -7.09 -3.58 0.24
CA GLY A 186 -6.58 -2.94 -0.98
C GLY A 186 -5.40 -3.71 -1.58
N VAL A 187 -4.78 -3.11 -2.61
CA VAL A 187 -3.56 -3.66 -3.19
C VAL A 187 -2.43 -3.58 -2.17
N PHE A 188 -1.82 -4.74 -1.90
CA PHE A 188 -0.75 -4.85 -0.92
C PHE A 188 0.51 -4.08 -1.34
N GLN A 189 1.08 -3.31 -0.43
CA GLN A 189 2.42 -2.72 -0.53
C GLN A 189 3.20 -2.97 0.75
N GLU A 190 4.53 -3.03 0.67
CA GLU A 190 5.39 -3.34 1.84
C GLU A 190 5.22 -2.33 2.98
N TYR A 191 4.92 -1.06 2.68
CA TYR A 191 4.71 -0.02 3.69
C TYR A 191 3.33 -0.06 4.38
N VAL A 192 2.41 -0.96 3.99
CA VAL A 192 1.10 -1.14 4.67
C VAL A 192 1.29 -1.47 6.14
N ILE A 193 2.30 -2.28 6.48
CA ILE A 193 2.57 -2.61 7.87
C ILE A 193 2.97 -1.39 8.69
N GLN A 194 3.78 -0.48 8.13
CA GLN A 194 4.21 0.72 8.83
C GLN A 194 3.03 1.66 9.12
N ALA A 195 2.04 1.70 8.23
CA ALA A 195 0.81 2.43 8.46
C ALA A 195 0.06 1.87 9.69
N LEU A 196 -0.13 0.55 9.74
CA LEU A 196 -0.84 -0.12 10.83
C LEU A 196 -0.11 -0.03 12.16
N ILE A 197 1.23 -0.17 12.18
CA ILE A 197 2.05 0.00 13.39
C ILE A 197 1.92 1.43 13.93
N CYS A 198 2.00 2.44 13.05
CA CYS A 198 1.80 3.82 13.47
C CYS A 198 0.41 4.07 14.07
N LEU A 199 -0.63 3.39 13.57
CA LEU A 199 -1.96 3.45 14.19
C LEU A 199 -1.97 2.75 15.56
N CYS A 200 -1.33 1.60 15.72
CA CYS A 200 -1.22 0.90 17.00
C CYS A 200 -0.57 1.77 18.09
N ASP A 201 0.50 2.49 17.74
CA ASP A 201 1.22 3.38 18.65
C ASP A 201 0.33 4.52 19.17
N ILE A 202 -0.61 5.00 18.36
CA ILE A 202 -1.54 6.06 18.75
C ILE A 202 -2.75 5.48 19.49
N TYR A 203 -3.28 4.35 19.02
CA TYR A 203 -4.49 3.75 19.58
C TYR A 203 -4.31 3.25 21.01
N VAL A 204 -3.09 2.86 21.40
CA VAL A 204 -2.82 2.46 22.79
C VAL A 204 -3.23 3.52 23.82
N VAL A 205 -3.14 4.80 23.47
CA VAL A 205 -3.55 5.91 24.35
C VAL A 205 -4.93 6.45 23.98
N PHE A 206 -5.20 6.64 22.68
CA PHE A 206 -6.34 7.47 22.24
C PHE A 206 -7.54 6.70 21.69
N ALA A 207 -7.38 5.42 21.36
CA ALA A 207 -8.46 4.58 20.84
C ALA A 207 -8.23 3.09 21.22
N PRO A 208 -8.14 2.76 22.51
CA PRO A 208 -7.77 1.42 22.97
C PRO A 208 -8.75 0.34 22.48
N HIS A 209 -10.01 0.69 22.24
CA HIS A 209 -11.03 -0.19 21.65
C HIS A 209 -10.72 -0.65 20.21
N SER A 210 -9.77 -0.01 19.53
CA SER A 210 -9.29 -0.36 18.18
C SER A 210 -7.90 -0.98 18.16
N LEU A 211 -7.19 -0.99 19.30
CA LEU A 211 -5.80 -1.46 19.36
C LEU A 211 -5.67 -2.94 18.97
N GLU A 212 -6.47 -3.82 19.58
CA GLU A 212 -6.40 -5.27 19.32
C GLU A 212 -6.62 -5.59 17.83
N LYS A 213 -7.60 -4.92 17.20
CA LYS A 213 -7.85 -5.07 15.77
C LYS A 213 -6.69 -4.55 14.92
N ALA A 214 -6.14 -3.38 15.26
CA ALA A 214 -5.01 -2.81 14.54
C ALA A 214 -3.76 -3.72 14.62
N GLU A 215 -3.46 -4.27 15.79
CA GLU A 215 -2.36 -5.21 16.00
C GLU A 215 -2.59 -6.53 15.22
N GLY A 216 -3.82 -7.04 15.25
CA GLY A 216 -4.21 -8.21 14.46
C GLY A 216 -3.99 -8.00 12.96
N TYR A 217 -4.41 -6.85 12.42
CA TYR A 217 -4.15 -6.50 11.02
C TYR A 217 -2.66 -6.30 10.73
N ALA A 218 -1.91 -5.65 11.64
CA ALA A 218 -0.47 -5.47 11.47
C ALA A 218 0.27 -6.81 11.38
N LYS A 219 -0.07 -7.76 12.26
CA LYS A 219 0.48 -9.11 12.26
C LYS A 219 0.08 -9.90 11.01
N LEU A 220 -1.16 -9.75 10.54
CA LEU A 220 -1.62 -10.37 9.31
C LEU A 220 -0.88 -9.84 8.07
N VAL A 221 -0.69 -8.52 7.97
CA VAL A 221 0.08 -7.88 6.89
C VAL A 221 1.56 -8.27 6.96
N TYR A 222 2.14 -8.39 8.15
CA TYR A 222 3.49 -8.92 8.32
C TYR A 222 3.60 -10.32 7.74
N LYS A 223 2.66 -11.20 8.09
CA LYS A 223 2.58 -12.56 7.57
C LYS A 223 2.47 -12.59 6.05
N MET A 224 1.68 -11.72 5.45
CA MET A 224 1.57 -11.56 3.99
C MET A 224 2.91 -11.12 3.36
N SER A 225 3.67 -10.25 4.03
CA SER A 225 4.93 -9.71 3.54
C SER A 225 6.08 -10.71 3.62
N VAL A 226 6.26 -11.32 4.80
CA VAL A 226 7.43 -12.13 5.16
C VAL A 226 7.16 -13.62 4.92
N GLY A 227 5.90 -14.06 5.03
CA GLY A 227 5.50 -15.45 4.89
C GLY A 227 5.28 -16.16 6.22
N GLU A 228 5.70 -15.55 7.33
CA GLU A 228 5.53 -16.03 8.71
C GLU A 228 5.23 -14.85 9.66
N ASP A 229 4.81 -15.15 10.88
CA ASP A 229 4.44 -14.16 11.91
C ASP A 229 5.04 -14.47 13.29
N ALA A 230 5.96 -15.43 13.37
CA ALA A 230 6.71 -15.76 14.57
C ALA A 230 7.75 -14.67 14.89
N THR A 231 8.32 -14.01 13.89
CA THR A 231 9.30 -12.94 14.11
C THR A 231 8.70 -11.53 14.19
N PHE A 232 7.37 -11.40 14.06
CA PHE A 232 6.67 -10.10 14.11
C PHE A 232 7.03 -9.27 15.35
N ASP A 233 6.99 -9.88 16.54
CA ASP A 233 7.25 -9.20 17.81
C ASP A 233 8.71 -8.75 17.93
N THR A 234 9.65 -9.51 17.36
CA THR A 234 11.08 -9.15 17.30
C THR A 234 11.30 -7.87 16.49
N PHE A 235 10.59 -7.70 15.37
CA PHE A 235 10.77 -6.52 14.52
C PHE A 235 9.98 -5.29 15.00
N TYR A 236 8.80 -5.49 15.58
CA TYR A 236 7.85 -4.39 15.81
C TYR A 236 7.45 -4.14 17.25
N LYS A 237 7.52 -5.12 18.16
CA LYS A 237 7.25 -4.84 19.59
C LYS A 237 8.48 -4.28 20.29
N GLN A 238 9.65 -4.89 20.07
CA GLN A 238 10.91 -4.40 20.64
C GLN A 238 11.27 -2.96 20.19
N ALA A 239 10.91 -2.58 18.96
CA ALA A 239 11.14 -1.23 18.43
C ALA A 239 10.19 -0.16 19.03
N SER A 240 9.06 -0.57 19.60
CA SER A 240 8.04 0.31 20.19
C SER A 240 8.20 0.52 21.70
N GLY A 241 9.24 -0.06 22.32
CA GLY A 241 9.46 0.01 23.77
C GLY A 241 8.44 -0.79 24.58
N ARG A 242 7.80 -1.80 23.96
CA ARG A 242 6.92 -2.78 24.61
C ARG A 242 7.62 -4.13 24.74
#